data_AF-A0A1C0TSI8-F1
#
_entry.id   AF-A0A1C0TSI8-F1
#
_cell.length_a   1.000
_cell.length_b   1.000
_cell.length_c   1.000
_cell.angle_alpha   90.00
_cell.angle_beta   90.00
_cell.angle_gamma   90.00
#
_symmetry.space_group_name_H-M   'P 1'
#
loop_
_entity.id
_entity.type
_entity.pdbx_description
1 polymer ?
#
loop_
_entity_poly.entity_id
_entity_poly.type
_entity_poly.pdbx_seq_one_letter_code
_entity_poly.pdbx_strand_id
1 'polypeptide(L)'
;MDAEFPEVSYVGRGTSAGPMLMGAMGPMGIAVGIAIDEGIGRDIERALSDSLVQNQTTIVKSVAVNFPKAERFALRKIEFKSDANDDDLAYAITTLILYPSETFKCFSSESSPLDALKSSDIGWMIVNNSFASEVACKDQ
;
A
#
# COMPACT_ATOMS: atom_id res chain seq x y z
N MET A 1 -15.14 -4.54 8.79
CA MET A 1 -13.72 -4.14 8.84
C MET A 1 -13.38 -3.91 10.29
N ASP A 2 -12.30 -4.51 10.77
CA ASP A 2 -11.77 -4.21 12.10
C ASP A 2 -11.36 -2.73 12.18
N ALA A 3 -11.38 -2.13 13.37
CA ALA A 3 -11.22 -0.68 13.54
C ALA A 3 -9.78 -0.18 13.37
N GLU A 4 -8.81 -1.09 13.21
CA GLU A 4 -7.40 -0.77 13.10
C GLU A 4 -7.08 -0.26 11.68
N PHE A 5 -6.33 0.85 11.62
CA PHE A 5 -5.83 1.39 10.36
C PHE A 5 -4.69 0.49 9.84
N PRO A 6 -4.65 0.16 8.54
CA PRO A 6 -3.59 -0.68 7.99
C PRO A 6 -2.21 -0.05 8.19
N GLU A 7 -1.18 -0.88 8.32
CA GLU A 7 0.19 -0.43 8.17
C GLU A 7 0.42 0.01 6.71
N VAL A 8 0.88 1.23 6.51
CA VAL A 8 1.17 1.78 5.17
C VAL A 8 2.67 1.96 5.01
N SER A 9 3.21 1.45 3.91
CA SER A 9 4.63 1.63 3.57
C SER A 9 4.80 1.94 2.09
N TYR A 10 5.93 2.55 1.74
CA TYR A 10 6.35 2.76 0.37
C TYR A 10 7.78 2.24 0.17
N VAL A 11 8.02 1.58 -0.95
CA VAL A 11 9.35 1.10 -1.36
C VAL A 11 9.58 1.46 -2.82
N GLY A 12 10.60 2.26 -3.11
CA GLY A 12 10.88 2.66 -4.48
C GLY A 12 12.09 3.58 -4.63
N ARG A 13 11.82 4.87 -4.83
CA ARG A 13 12.83 5.89 -5.18
C ARG A 13 14.01 5.91 -4.21
N GLY A 14 13.74 5.90 -2.92
CA GLY A 14 14.72 5.93 -1.86
C GLY A 14 15.58 4.67 -1.81
N THR A 15 14.95 3.50 -1.86
CA THR A 15 15.61 2.19 -1.95
C THR A 15 16.49 2.09 -3.19
N SER A 16 16.11 2.74 -4.29
CA SER A 16 16.88 2.79 -5.54
C SER A 16 18.04 3.81 -5.50
N ALA A 17 17.80 4.97 -4.90
CA ALA A 17 18.78 6.07 -4.82
C ALA A 17 19.85 5.84 -3.75
N GLY A 18 19.50 5.21 -2.62
CA GLY A 18 20.39 5.04 -1.47
C GLY A 18 21.74 4.40 -1.80
N PRO A 19 21.77 3.25 -2.52
CA PRO A 19 23.01 2.64 -3.00
C PRO A 19 23.84 3.55 -3.92
N MET A 20 23.18 4.35 -4.77
CA MET A 20 23.88 5.30 -5.65
C MET A 20 24.51 6.44 -4.84
N LEU A 21 23.78 6.96 -3.85
CA LEU A 21 24.25 8.00 -2.94
C LEU A 21 25.38 7.51 -2.05
N MET A 22 25.52 6.20 -1.84
CA MET A 22 26.63 5.64 -1.07
C MET A 22 28.00 6.04 -1.63
N GLY A 23 28.14 6.15 -2.96
CA GLY A 23 29.39 6.56 -3.58
C GLY A 23 29.81 8.00 -3.24
N ALA A 24 28.84 8.88 -2.98
CA ALA A 24 29.08 10.30 -2.70
C ALA A 24 29.01 10.64 -1.19
N MET A 25 28.14 9.95 -0.44
CA MET A 25 27.82 10.24 0.96
C MET A 25 28.21 9.10 1.92
N GLY A 26 28.80 8.02 1.42
CA GLY A 26 29.12 6.84 2.23
C GLY A 26 27.86 6.17 2.80
N PRO A 27 27.92 5.58 4.01
CA PRO A 27 26.76 4.94 4.64
C PRO A 27 25.53 5.85 4.78
N MET A 28 25.73 7.17 4.86
CA MET A 28 24.65 8.15 4.91
C MET A 28 23.78 8.14 3.64
N GLY A 29 24.35 7.78 2.49
CA GLY A 29 23.59 7.68 1.24
C GLY A 29 22.44 6.67 1.34
N ILE A 30 22.68 5.51 1.96
CA ILE A 30 21.62 4.51 2.20
C ILE A 30 20.57 5.06 3.16
N ALA A 31 20.99 5.69 4.25
CA ALA A 31 20.07 6.25 5.24
C ALA A 31 19.16 7.33 4.63
N VAL A 32 19.71 8.19 3.76
CA VAL A 32 18.93 9.18 3.00
C VAL A 32 17.91 8.49 2.08
N GLY A 33 18.33 7.42 1.39
CA GLY A 33 17.43 6.59 0.59
C GLY A 33 16.24 6.08 1.41
N ILE A 34 16.49 5.44 2.55
CA ILE A 34 15.43 4.92 3.43
C ILE A 34 14.50 6.06 3.88
N ALA A 35 15.05 7.21 4.28
CA ALA A 35 14.26 8.36 4.72
C ALA A 35 13.37 8.96 3.62
N ILE A 36 13.79 8.87 2.35
CA ILE A 36 12.97 9.28 1.20
C ILE A 36 11.73 8.38 1.09
N ASP A 37 11.93 7.07 1.16
CA ASP A 37 10.83 6.10 1.05
C ASP A 37 9.88 6.20 2.25
N GLU A 38 10.40 6.37 3.47
CA GLU A 38 9.60 6.63 4.67
C GLU A 38 8.79 7.93 4.56
N GLY A 39 9.37 9.00 4.02
CA GLY A 39 8.69 10.27 3.79
C GLY A 39 7.51 10.11 2.84
N ILE A 40 7.72 9.45 1.70
CA ILE A 40 6.68 9.17 0.72
C ILE A 40 5.59 8.28 1.34
N GLY A 41 5.98 7.23 2.07
CA GLY A 41 5.03 6.33 2.75
C GLY A 41 4.12 7.08 3.73
N ARG A 42 4.69 7.99 4.54
CA ARG A 42 3.91 8.83 5.47
C ARG A 42 2.95 9.79 4.77
N ASP A 43 3.35 10.36 3.63
CA ASP A 43 2.46 11.23 2.86
C ASP A 43 1.26 10.45 2.31
N ILE A 44 1.48 9.24 1.79
CA ILE A 44 0.40 8.36 1.33
C ILE A 44 -0.48 7.90 2.50
N GLU A 45 0.13 7.52 3.62
CA GLU A 45 -0.59 7.13 4.84
C GLU A 45 -1.55 8.23 5.31
N ARG A 46 -1.06 9.48 5.34
CA ARG A 46 -1.88 10.65 5.68
C ARG A 46 -3.05 10.81 4.72
N ALA A 47 -2.80 10.74 3.41
CA ALA A 47 -3.86 10.88 2.40
C ALA A 47 -4.94 9.79 2.54
N LEU A 48 -4.54 8.55 2.81
CA LEU A 48 -5.47 7.45 3.08
C LEU A 48 -6.24 7.65 4.38
N SER A 49 -5.58 8.07 5.45
CA SER A 49 -6.21 8.32 6.75
C SER A 49 -7.24 9.44 6.66
N ASP A 50 -6.90 10.56 6.01
CA ASP A 50 -7.78 11.73 5.84
C ASP A 50 -9.05 11.40 5.04
N SER A 51 -8.99 10.39 4.16
CA SER A 51 -10.08 9.97 3.29
C SER A 51 -10.75 8.65 3.70
N LEU A 52 -10.34 8.03 4.82
CA LEU A 52 -10.81 6.72 5.26
C LEU A 52 -12.34 6.67 5.45
N VAL A 53 -12.90 7.64 6.17
CA VAL A 53 -14.34 7.63 6.52
C VAL A 53 -15.23 7.62 5.28
N GLN A 54 -14.81 8.33 4.23
CA GLN A 54 -15.56 8.43 2.98
C GLN A 54 -15.47 7.13 2.15
N ASN A 55 -14.33 6.43 2.24
CA ASN A 55 -14.04 5.25 1.41
C ASN A 55 -14.30 3.90 2.08
N GLN A 56 -14.40 3.87 3.41
CA GLN A 56 -14.55 2.64 4.19
C GLN A 56 -15.76 1.81 3.75
N THR A 57 -16.89 2.45 3.46
CA THR A 57 -18.11 1.76 3.03
C THR A 57 -17.90 1.02 1.70
N THR A 58 -17.13 1.61 0.77
CA THR A 58 -16.82 1.01 -0.53
C THR A 58 -15.96 -0.24 -0.35
N ILE A 59 -14.91 -0.15 0.49
CA ILE A 59 -14.03 -1.28 0.81
C ILE A 59 -14.82 -2.41 1.47
N VAL A 60 -15.63 -2.11 2.48
CA VAL A 60 -16.45 -3.11 3.18
C VAL A 60 -17.38 -3.84 2.20
N LYS A 61 -18.05 -3.10 1.31
CA LYS A 61 -18.92 -3.69 0.28
C LYS A 61 -18.14 -4.59 -0.67
N SER A 62 -17.00 -4.14 -1.17
CA SER A 62 -16.18 -4.91 -2.11
C SER A 62 -15.66 -6.20 -1.47
N VAL A 63 -15.15 -6.15 -0.23
CA VAL A 63 -14.70 -7.35 0.48
C VAL A 63 -15.86 -8.31 0.74
N ALA A 64 -17.04 -7.82 1.13
CA ALA A 64 -18.21 -8.69 1.36
C ALA A 64 -18.68 -9.40 0.08
N VAL A 65 -18.57 -8.74 -1.09
CA VAL A 65 -18.91 -9.33 -2.40
C VAL A 65 -17.89 -10.39 -2.82
N ASN A 66 -16.58 -10.10 -2.67
CA ASN A 66 -15.52 -11.01 -3.09
C ASN A 66 -15.28 -12.17 -2.12
N PHE A 67 -15.59 -11.97 -0.83
CA PHE A 67 -15.35 -12.95 0.24
C PHE A 67 -16.62 -13.16 1.07
N PRO A 68 -17.71 -13.70 0.49
CA PRO A 68 -19.00 -13.84 1.18
C PRO A 68 -18.98 -14.82 2.36
N LYS A 69 -17.93 -15.63 2.50
CA LYS A 69 -17.71 -16.54 3.62
C LYS A 69 -17.01 -15.89 4.81
N ALA A 70 -16.45 -14.68 4.63
CA ALA A 70 -15.80 -13.96 5.71
C ALA A 70 -16.85 -13.24 6.56
N GLU A 71 -16.86 -13.49 7.86
CA GLU A 71 -17.76 -12.79 8.80
C GLU A 71 -17.27 -11.37 9.10
N ARG A 72 -15.94 -11.22 9.16
CA ARG A 72 -15.25 -9.95 9.31
C ARG A 72 -13.87 -10.03 8.65
N PHE A 73 -13.24 -8.87 8.49
CA PHE A 73 -11.92 -8.76 7.90
C PHE A 73 -11.12 -7.62 8.53
N ALA A 74 -9.80 -7.76 8.51
CA ALA A 74 -8.86 -6.69 8.81
C ALA A 74 -8.05 -6.35 7.56
N LEU A 75 -7.88 -5.05 7.31
CA LEU A 75 -6.92 -4.57 6.34
C LEU A 75 -5.60 -4.41 7.08
N ARG A 76 -4.69 -5.38 6.93
CA ARG A 76 -3.48 -5.46 7.76
C ARG A 76 -2.40 -4.51 7.29
N LYS A 77 -2.11 -4.54 5.99
CA LYS A 77 -1.00 -3.81 5.37
C LYS A 77 -1.38 -3.34 3.97
N ILE A 78 -0.94 -2.14 3.61
CA ILE A 78 -0.93 -1.63 2.24
C ILE A 78 0.50 -1.20 1.92
N GLU A 79 1.19 -1.97 1.10
CA GLU A 79 2.56 -1.67 0.68
C GLU A 79 2.56 -1.10 -0.74
N PHE A 80 2.93 0.16 -0.89
CA PHE A 80 3.10 0.80 -2.18
C PHE A 80 4.50 0.54 -2.73
N LYS A 81 4.59 0.20 -4.01
CA LYS A 81 5.86 -0.05 -4.71
C LYS A 81 5.93 0.79 -5.96
N SER A 82 7.09 1.40 -6.23
CA SER A 82 7.32 2.06 -7.51
C SER A 82 7.15 1.06 -8.66
N ASP A 83 6.56 1.52 -9.77
CA ASP A 83 6.56 0.72 -11.00
C ASP A 83 7.99 0.55 -11.50
N ALA A 84 8.31 -0.62 -12.03
CA ALA A 84 9.66 -0.90 -12.54
C ALA A 84 9.97 -0.11 -13.82
N ASN A 85 8.94 0.31 -14.55
CA ASN A 85 9.09 1.03 -15.82
C ASN A 85 9.03 2.55 -15.65
N ASP A 86 8.41 3.03 -14.57
CA ASP A 86 8.16 4.45 -14.33
C ASP A 86 8.09 4.74 -12.82
N ASP A 87 9.09 5.44 -12.27
CA ASP A 87 9.17 5.74 -10.84
C ASP A 87 8.25 6.89 -10.40
N ASP A 88 7.55 7.54 -11.34
CA ASP A 88 6.40 8.42 -11.10
C ASP A 88 5.10 7.65 -10.89
N LEU A 89 5.10 6.34 -11.13
CA LEU A 89 3.97 5.46 -10.88
C LEU A 89 4.25 4.52 -9.69
N ALA A 90 3.18 4.14 -8.98
CA ALA A 90 3.24 3.13 -7.94
C ALA A 90 1.97 2.28 -7.90
N TYR A 91 2.13 1.01 -7.55
CA TYR A 91 1.03 0.06 -7.31
C TYR A 91 1.01 -0.36 -5.84
N ALA A 92 -0.13 -0.84 -5.37
CA ALA A 92 -0.33 -1.29 -4.00
C ALA A 92 -0.37 -2.82 -3.93
N ILE A 93 0.33 -3.38 -2.95
CA ILE A 93 0.11 -4.73 -2.45
C ILE A 93 -0.70 -4.64 -1.16
N THR A 94 -1.93 -5.11 -1.19
CA THR A 94 -2.85 -5.06 -0.05
C THR A 94 -2.94 -6.41 0.62
N THR A 95 -2.78 -6.48 1.94
CA THR A 95 -2.95 -7.70 2.73
C THR A 95 -4.22 -7.64 3.57
N LEU A 96 -5.13 -8.58 3.33
CA LEU A 96 -6.33 -8.82 4.11
C LEU A 96 -6.17 -10.03 5.01
N ILE A 97 -6.74 -9.95 6.21
CA ILE A 97 -7.01 -11.10 7.07
C ILE A 97 -8.52 -11.33 7.06
N LEU A 98 -8.95 -12.53 6.70
CA LEU A 98 -10.36 -12.92 6.68
C LEU A 98 -10.67 -13.84 7.87
N TYR A 99 -11.75 -13.56 8.60
CA TYR A 99 -12.20 -14.32 9.76
C TYR A 99 -13.52 -15.05 9.47
N PRO A 100 -13.79 -16.18 10.14
CA PRO A 100 -13.02 -16.78 11.24
C PRO A 100 -11.84 -17.66 10.81
N SER A 101 -11.62 -17.84 9.50
CA SER A 101 -10.59 -18.74 8.98
C SER A 101 -9.15 -18.27 9.20
N GLU A 102 -8.95 -17.02 9.65
CA GLU A 102 -7.65 -16.37 9.84
C GLU A 102 -6.73 -16.46 8.61
N THR A 103 -7.34 -16.46 7.42
CA THR A 103 -6.60 -16.60 6.16
C THR A 103 -6.09 -15.26 5.68
N PHE A 104 -4.81 -15.22 5.34
CA PHE A 104 -4.19 -14.08 4.68
C PHE A 104 -4.45 -14.14 3.18
N LYS A 105 -4.82 -12.99 2.63
CA LYS A 105 -5.02 -12.80 1.19
C LYS A 105 -4.30 -11.54 0.75
N CYS A 106 -3.56 -11.63 -0.34
CA CYS A 106 -2.81 -10.51 -0.88
C CYS A 106 -3.26 -10.16 -2.29
N PHE A 107 -3.27 -8.87 -2.59
CA PHE A 107 -3.83 -8.34 -3.83
C PHE A 107 -2.90 -7.30 -4.42
N SER A 108 -2.74 -7.31 -5.74
CA SER A 108 -1.99 -6.27 -6.45
C SER A 108 -2.95 -5.33 -7.16
N SER A 109 -2.78 -4.03 -6.97
CA SER A 109 -3.47 -3.04 -7.79
C SER A 109 -2.77 -2.83 -9.14
N GLU A 110 -3.43 -2.10 -10.02
CA GLU A 110 -2.76 -1.42 -11.13
C GLU A 110 -1.93 -0.23 -10.61
N SER A 111 -1.01 0.25 -11.45
CA SER A 111 -0.17 1.40 -11.16
C SER A 111 -0.95 2.72 -11.24
N SER A 112 -0.62 3.66 -10.38
CA SER A 112 -1.24 4.99 -10.29
C SER A 112 -0.17 6.07 -10.07
N PRO A 113 -0.39 7.32 -10.49
CA PRO A 113 0.58 8.39 -10.26
C PRO A 113 0.89 8.59 -8.78
N LEU A 114 2.17 8.56 -8.43
CA LEU A 114 2.66 8.65 -7.06
C LEU A 114 2.24 9.97 -6.38
N ASP A 115 2.25 11.08 -7.12
CA ASP A 115 1.80 12.37 -6.61
C ASP A 115 0.31 12.35 -6.23
N ALA A 116 -0.53 11.69 -7.03
CA ALA A 116 -1.94 11.55 -6.71
C ALA A 116 -2.16 10.68 -5.47
N LEU A 117 -1.36 9.63 -5.28
CA LEU A 117 -1.41 8.78 -4.09
C LEU A 117 -1.07 9.52 -2.78
N LYS A 118 -0.24 10.56 -2.86
CA LYS A 118 0.15 11.40 -1.70
C LYS A 118 -0.84 12.52 -1.39
N SER A 119 -1.73 12.88 -2.31
CA SER A 119 -2.55 14.10 -2.19
C SER A 119 -4.04 13.92 -2.47
N SER A 120 -4.50 12.70 -2.73
CA SER A 120 -5.90 12.42 -3.06
C SER A 120 -6.36 11.08 -2.47
N ASP A 121 -7.64 10.78 -2.63
CA ASP A 121 -8.26 9.53 -2.20
C ASP A 121 -8.06 8.37 -3.20
N ILE A 122 -7.31 8.60 -4.29
CA ILE A 122 -7.06 7.58 -5.34
C ILE A 122 -6.42 6.30 -4.77
N GLY A 123 -5.72 6.40 -3.64
CA GLY A 123 -5.17 5.25 -2.93
C GLY A 123 -6.25 4.23 -2.55
N TRP A 124 -7.40 4.68 -2.03
CA TRP A 124 -8.52 3.79 -1.71
C TRP A 124 -9.15 3.17 -2.94
N MET A 125 -9.20 3.92 -4.06
CA MET A 125 -9.72 3.41 -5.32
C MET A 125 -8.89 2.24 -5.83
N ILE A 126 -7.55 2.37 -5.85
CA ILE A 126 -6.69 1.29 -6.35
C ILE A 126 -6.64 0.10 -5.39
N VAL A 127 -6.74 0.33 -4.07
CA VAL A 127 -6.90 -0.74 -3.07
C VAL A 127 -8.20 -1.50 -3.33
N ASN A 128 -9.32 -0.79 -3.51
CA ASN A 128 -10.62 -1.42 -3.77
C ASN A 128 -10.62 -2.28 -5.03
N ASN A 129 -10.01 -1.78 -6.10
CA ASN A 129 -9.95 -2.46 -7.39
C ASN A 129 -8.98 -3.66 -7.36
N SER A 130 -7.97 -3.63 -6.48
CA SER A 130 -6.99 -4.71 -6.34
C SER A 130 -7.62 -6.04 -5.92
N PHE A 131 -8.77 -6.03 -5.22
CA PHE A 131 -9.40 -7.26 -4.72
C PHE A 131 -9.82 -8.27 -5.81
N ALA A 132 -9.81 -7.86 -7.08
CA ALA A 132 -10.00 -8.75 -8.23
C ALA A 132 -8.71 -9.47 -8.71
N SER A 133 -7.55 -9.09 -8.20
CA SER A 133 -6.22 -9.54 -8.64
C SER A 133 -5.44 -10.11 -7.46
N GLU A 134 -5.80 -11.34 -7.04
CA GLU A 134 -5.11 -12.05 -5.96
C GLU A 134 -3.68 -12.44 -6.40
N VAL A 135 -2.72 -12.20 -5.51
CA VAL A 135 -1.32 -12.57 -5.68
C VAL A 135 -0.82 -13.34 -4.46
N ALA A 136 0.29 -14.06 -4.60
CA ALA A 136 0.95 -14.67 -3.46
C ALA A 136 1.41 -13.60 -2.47
N CYS A 137 1.10 -13.78 -1.18
CA CYS A 137 1.66 -12.97 -0.12
C CYS A 137 3.17 -13.19 -0.06
N LYS A 138 3.95 -12.18 -0.44
CA LYS A 138 5.40 -12.16 -0.28
C LYS A 138 5.71 -11.37 0.99
N ASP A 139 6.62 -11.90 1.80
CA ASP A 139 7.09 -11.31 3.07
C ASP A 139 5.98 -11.20 4.15
N GLN A 140 5.65 -12.36 4.73
CA GLN A 140 4.84 -12.48 5.96
C GLN A 140 5.68 -12.23 7.21
#